data_AF-A0A165EZ49-F1
#
_entry.id   AF-A0A165EZ49-F1
#
_cell.length_a   1.000
_cell.length_b   1.000
_cell.length_c   1.000
_cell.angle_alpha   90.00
_cell.angle_beta   90.00
_cell.angle_gamma   90.00
#
_symmetry.space_group_name_H-M   'P 1'
#
loop_
_entity.id
_entity.type
_entity.pdbx_description
1 polymer ?
#
loop_
_entity_poly.entity_id
_entity_poly.type
_entity_poly.pdbx_seq_one_letter_code
_entity_poly.pdbx_strand_id
1 'polypeptide(L)'
;SHTYPPFYACYLLKSLSSPRSRTTYIGSTPNPLRRIRQHNGELTQGAWKTRRHRPWVMVMIVYGFPSKLHALQFEWAWQHPEVSRHLREEFAPKRNAYFLMEKVKVLRGMLAHTPYRTWPLHVKIFHEEGVKAW
;
A
#
# COMPACT_ATOMS: atom_id res chain seq x y z
N SER A 1 -11.38 20.73 -16.61
CA SER A 1 -11.67 20.88 -15.18
C SER A 1 -11.05 19.73 -14.41
N HIS A 2 -10.47 19.99 -13.24
CA HIS A 2 -9.96 18.92 -12.36
C HIS A 2 -11.11 18.40 -11.50
N THR A 3 -11.37 17.10 -11.53
CA THR A 3 -12.42 16.47 -10.72
C THR A 3 -11.79 15.46 -9.77
N TYR A 4 -12.10 15.61 -8.47
CA TYR A 4 -11.70 14.64 -7.47
C TYR A 4 -12.35 13.28 -7.78
N PRO A 5 -11.59 12.17 -7.76
CA PRO A 5 -12.18 10.86 -7.93
C PRO A 5 -13.11 10.57 -6.73
N PRO A 6 -14.30 9.96 -6.94
CA PRO A 6 -15.19 9.59 -5.84
C PRO A 6 -14.49 8.72 -4.79
N PHE A 7 -13.59 7.85 -5.24
CA PHE A 7 -12.71 7.08 -4.37
C PHE A 7 -11.45 6.65 -5.13
N TYR A 8 -10.31 6.74 -4.46
CA TYR A 8 -9.07 6.08 -4.89
C TYR A 8 -8.26 5.72 -3.65
N ALA A 9 -7.60 4.57 -3.67
CA ALA A 9 -6.78 4.11 -2.57
C ALA A 9 -5.47 3.48 -3.02
N CYS A 10 -4.46 3.64 -2.19
CA CYS A 10 -3.27 2.79 -2.14
C CYS A 10 -3.47 1.79 -1.00
N TYR A 11 -3.03 0.55 -1.17
CA TYR A 11 -3.27 -0.51 -0.19
C TYR A 11 -2.00 -1.32 0.07
N LEU A 12 -1.95 -1.93 1.25
CA LEU A 12 -0.96 -2.90 1.65
C LEU A 12 -1.64 -4.25 1.87
N LEU A 13 -1.23 -5.25 1.11
CA LEU A 13 -1.64 -6.64 1.27
C LEU A 13 -0.59 -7.40 2.05
N LYS A 14 -1.05 -8.42 2.75
CA LYS A 14 -0.22 -9.49 3.31
C LYS A 14 -0.75 -10.84 2.85
N SER A 15 0.18 -11.73 2.54
CA SER A 15 -0.13 -13.11 2.21
C SER A 15 -0.39 -13.90 3.49
N LEU A 16 -1.42 -14.76 3.45
CA LEU A 16 -1.71 -15.77 4.46
C LEU A 16 -1.34 -17.19 3.99
N SER A 17 -0.46 -17.34 2.99
CA SER A 17 -0.09 -18.66 2.46
C SER A 17 0.60 -19.56 3.50
N SER A 18 1.13 -18.98 4.58
CA SER A 18 1.59 -19.70 5.77
C SER A 18 1.48 -18.80 7.00
N PRO A 19 1.41 -19.35 8.23
CA PRO A 19 1.35 -18.55 9.46
C PRO A 19 2.56 -17.63 9.66
N ARG A 20 3.72 -17.99 9.08
CA ARG A 20 4.96 -17.21 9.13
C ARG A 20 5.19 -16.39 7.85
N SER A 21 4.17 -16.28 6.99
CA SER A 21 4.30 -15.55 5.74
C SER A 21 4.67 -14.10 6.01
N ARG A 22 5.67 -13.66 5.26
CA ARG A 22 6.25 -12.33 5.35
C ARG A 22 6.04 -11.54 4.05
N THR A 23 5.37 -12.16 3.08
CA THR A 23 5.16 -11.60 1.76
C THR A 23 4.07 -10.53 1.81
N THR A 24 4.44 -9.32 1.39
CA THR A 24 3.53 -8.18 1.26
C THR A 24 3.44 -7.70 -0.17
N TYR A 25 2.37 -6.98 -0.50
CA TYR A 25 2.21 -6.34 -1.80
C TYR A 25 1.56 -4.97 -1.64
N ILE A 26 2.14 -3.94 -2.27
CA ILE A 26 1.56 -2.60 -2.31
C ILE A 26 0.99 -2.39 -3.70
N GLY A 27 -0.21 -1.80 -3.78
CA GLY A 27 -0.79 -1.39 -5.04
C GLY A 27 -1.80 -0.27 -4.88
N SER A 28 -2.43 0.15 -5.97
CA SER A 28 -3.52 1.14 -5.95
C SER A 28 -4.76 0.70 -6.73
N THR A 29 -5.93 1.23 -6.37
CA THR A 29 -7.23 0.87 -6.96
C THR A 29 -8.32 1.90 -6.65
N PRO A 30 -9.27 2.15 -7.57
CA PRO A 30 -10.51 2.84 -7.26
C PRO A 30 -11.57 1.94 -6.61
N ASN A 31 -11.36 0.61 -6.54
CA ASN A 31 -12.30 -0.33 -5.94
C ASN A 31 -11.55 -1.44 -5.18
N PRO A 32 -11.38 -1.31 -3.84
CA PRO A 32 -10.64 -2.26 -3.01
C PRO A 32 -11.26 -3.65 -2.98
N LEU A 33 -12.58 -3.75 -2.85
CA LEU A 33 -13.32 -5.02 -2.77
C LEU A 33 -13.17 -5.84 -4.06
N ARG A 34 -13.30 -5.20 -5.21
CA ARG A 34 -13.04 -5.86 -6.49
C ARG A 34 -11.58 -6.28 -6.58
N ARG A 35 -10.64 -5.41 -6.19
CA ARG A 35 -9.20 -5.66 -6.36
C ARG A 35 -8.68 -6.82 -5.52
N ILE A 36 -9.14 -6.98 -4.28
CA ILE A 36 -8.70 -8.10 -3.43
C ILE A 36 -9.14 -9.46 -4.02
N ARG A 37 -10.36 -9.53 -4.58
CA ARG A 37 -10.87 -10.71 -5.28
C ARG A 37 -10.05 -11.04 -6.54
N GLN A 38 -9.58 -10.02 -7.26
CA GLN A 38 -8.65 -10.21 -8.39
C GLN A 38 -7.30 -10.79 -7.94
N HIS A 39 -6.72 -10.28 -6.85
CA HIS A 39 -5.48 -10.82 -6.29
C HIS A 39 -5.62 -12.29 -5.84
N ASN A 40 -6.77 -12.62 -5.23
CA ASN A 40 -7.09 -13.97 -4.80
C ASN A 40 -7.52 -14.91 -5.94
N GLY A 41 -7.67 -14.40 -7.17
CA GLY A 41 -7.98 -15.20 -8.35
C GLY A 41 -9.45 -15.59 -8.49
N GLU A 42 -10.33 -15.02 -7.67
CA GLU A 42 -11.79 -15.12 -7.86
C GLU A 42 -12.24 -14.34 -9.10
N LEU A 43 -11.50 -13.29 -9.47
CA LEU A 43 -11.71 -12.46 -10.65
C LEU A 43 -10.45 -12.40 -11.51
N THR A 44 -10.61 -12.10 -12.80
CA THR A 44 -9.50 -11.91 -13.74
C THR A 44 -8.78 -10.56 -13.53
N GLN A 45 -7.61 -10.39 -14.16
CA GLN A 45 -6.78 -9.17 -14.11
C GLN A 45 -6.16 -8.88 -12.73
N GLY A 46 -5.88 -9.91 -11.93
CA GLY A 46 -5.00 -9.79 -10.77
C GLY A 46 -3.53 -9.56 -11.17
N ALA A 47 -2.77 -8.86 -10.34
CA ALA A 47 -1.36 -8.60 -10.60
C ALA A 47 -0.57 -9.93 -10.69
N TRP A 48 0.31 -10.07 -11.69
CA TRP A 48 1.07 -11.30 -11.92
C TRP A 48 1.83 -11.78 -10.66
N LYS A 49 2.47 -10.85 -9.94
CA LYS A 49 3.20 -11.13 -8.68
C LYS A 49 2.33 -11.73 -7.58
N THR A 50 1.01 -11.51 -7.62
CA THR A 50 0.05 -11.98 -6.61
C THR A 50 -0.66 -13.29 -6.99
N ARG A 51 -0.32 -13.88 -8.14
CA ARG A 51 -0.85 -15.21 -8.53
C ARG A 51 -0.39 -16.30 -7.58
N ARG A 52 0.79 -16.13 -6.98
CA ARG A 52 1.35 -16.99 -5.91
C ARG A 52 1.06 -16.37 -4.54
N HIS A 53 1.29 -17.12 -3.47
CA HIS A 53 1.14 -16.66 -2.09
C HIS A 53 -0.30 -16.26 -1.69
N ARG A 54 -1.29 -16.83 -2.37
CA ARG A 54 -2.69 -16.73 -1.97
C ARG A 54 -2.96 -17.57 -0.70
N PRO A 55 -4.01 -17.26 0.08
CA PRO A 55 -4.84 -16.06 -0.07
C PRO A 55 -4.12 -14.80 0.44
N TRP A 56 -4.48 -13.66 -0.14
CA TRP A 56 -4.08 -12.33 0.28
C TRP A 56 -5.19 -11.70 1.10
N VAL A 57 -4.80 -10.96 2.13
CA VAL A 57 -5.68 -10.08 2.89
C VAL A 57 -5.25 -8.62 2.74
N MET A 58 -6.23 -7.73 2.71
CA MET A 58 -6.00 -6.30 2.74
C MET A 58 -5.75 -5.88 4.19
N VAL A 59 -4.51 -5.50 4.49
CA VAL A 59 -4.12 -5.12 5.86
C VAL A 59 -4.57 -3.70 6.16
N MET A 60 -4.31 -2.79 5.22
CA MET A 60 -4.70 -1.38 5.33
C MET A 60 -4.80 -0.72 3.96
N ILE A 61 -5.53 0.39 3.93
CA ILE A 61 -5.56 1.32 2.81
C ILE A 61 -5.25 2.75 3.27
N VAL A 62 -4.73 3.53 2.34
CA VAL A 62 -4.67 4.98 2.35
C VAL A 62 -5.62 5.46 1.26
N TYR A 63 -6.50 6.40 1.55
CA TYR A 63 -7.49 6.91 0.58
C TYR A 63 -7.73 8.41 0.78
N GLY A 64 -8.51 9.03 -0.12
CA GLY A 64 -8.71 10.48 -0.14
C GLY A 64 -7.76 11.22 -1.09
N PHE A 65 -7.14 10.50 -2.03
CA PHE A 65 -6.19 11.10 -2.97
C PHE A 65 -6.86 12.19 -3.83
N PRO A 66 -6.20 13.35 -4.02
CA PRO A 66 -6.72 14.42 -4.87
C PRO A 66 -6.97 13.98 -6.32
N SER A 67 -6.17 13.02 -6.81
CA SER A 67 -6.36 12.43 -8.13
C SER A 67 -5.73 11.04 -8.24
N LYS A 68 -6.07 10.32 -9.32
CA LYS A 68 -5.39 9.08 -9.69
C LYS A 68 -3.87 9.27 -9.81
N LEU A 69 -3.41 10.40 -10.34
CA LEU A 69 -1.97 10.67 -10.48
C LEU A 69 -1.27 10.72 -9.12
N HIS A 70 -1.86 11.42 -8.15
CA HIS A 70 -1.31 11.49 -6.79
C HIS A 70 -1.28 10.11 -6.12
N ALA A 71 -2.31 9.28 -6.33
CA ALA A 71 -2.32 7.90 -5.84
C ALA A 71 -1.20 7.06 -6.46
N LEU A 72 -0.96 7.17 -7.77
CA LEU A 72 0.11 6.43 -8.44
C LEU A 72 1.51 6.90 -7.98
N GLN A 73 1.70 8.20 -7.77
CA GLN A 73 2.94 8.75 -7.20
C GLN A 73 3.17 8.26 -5.77
N PHE A 74 2.11 8.21 -4.96
CA PHE A 74 2.15 7.67 -3.61
C PHE A 74 2.49 6.18 -3.59
N GLU A 75 1.81 5.38 -4.42
CA GLU A 75 2.07 3.95 -4.56
C GLU A 75 3.53 3.69 -4.90
N TRP A 76 4.06 4.39 -5.90
CA TRP A 76 5.44 4.21 -6.33
C TRP A 76 6.43 4.56 -5.21
N ALA A 77 6.24 5.70 -4.53
CA ALA A 77 7.10 6.10 -3.41
C ALA A 77 7.05 5.10 -2.25
N TRP A 78 5.89 4.48 -1.98
CA TRP A 78 5.75 3.49 -0.92
C TRP A 78 6.35 2.12 -1.30
N GLN A 79 6.30 1.76 -2.59
CA GLN A 79 6.99 0.59 -3.12
C GLN A 79 8.52 0.76 -3.07
N HIS A 80 9.00 1.97 -3.33
CA HIS A 80 10.41 2.31 -3.56
C HIS A 80 10.93 3.46 -2.68
N PRO A 81 10.82 3.35 -1.33
CA PRO A 81 11.23 4.43 -0.43
C PRO A 81 12.71 4.80 -0.54
N GLU A 82 13.56 3.83 -0.85
CA GLU A 82 15.01 4.00 -0.95
C GLU A 82 15.47 4.89 -2.11
N VAL A 83 14.67 4.99 -3.18
CA VAL A 83 14.94 5.85 -4.34
C VAL A 83 13.96 7.02 -4.46
N SER A 84 12.91 7.05 -3.65
CA SER A 84 11.99 8.17 -3.60
C SER A 84 12.69 9.40 -3.06
N ARG A 85 12.68 10.50 -3.83
CA ARG A 85 13.31 11.78 -3.47
C ARG A 85 12.92 12.25 -2.07
N HIS A 86 11.69 12.00 -1.65
CA HIS A 86 11.14 12.45 -0.37
C HIS A 86 11.46 11.52 0.81
N LEU A 87 12.00 10.32 0.56
CA LEU A 87 12.16 9.27 1.56
C LEU A 87 13.58 8.70 1.65
N ARG A 88 14.42 8.92 0.62
CA ARG A 88 15.76 8.32 0.50
C ARG A 88 16.71 8.60 1.68
N GLU A 89 16.58 9.76 2.31
CA GLU A 89 17.46 10.16 3.43
C GLU A 89 17.08 9.43 4.73
N GLU A 90 15.79 9.16 4.92
CA GLU A 90 15.25 8.49 6.11
C GLU A 90 15.25 6.96 5.97
N PHE A 91 15.04 6.44 4.75
CA PHE A 91 14.88 5.02 4.46
C PHE A 91 15.99 4.46 3.57
N ALA A 92 17.25 4.69 3.98
CA ALA A 92 18.43 4.12 3.32
C ALA A 92 18.28 2.59 3.15
N PRO A 93 18.81 2.00 2.05
CA PRO A 93 18.60 0.60 1.71
C PRO A 93 19.15 -0.34 2.81
N LYS A 94 18.25 -0.87 3.64
CA LYS A 94 18.57 -1.95 4.58
C LYS A 94 18.34 -3.29 3.89
N ARG A 95 19.38 -4.12 3.82
CA ARG A 95 19.24 -5.54 3.41
C ARG A 95 18.21 -6.20 4.35
N ASN A 96 17.12 -6.73 3.79
CA ASN A 96 16.05 -7.50 4.46
C ASN A 96 14.90 -6.76 5.19
N ALA A 97 14.58 -5.51 4.86
CA ALA A 97 13.45 -4.79 5.48
C ALA A 97 12.09 -4.93 4.72
N TYR A 98 11.69 -6.15 4.34
CA TYR A 98 10.44 -6.39 3.56
C TYR A 98 9.27 -6.95 4.40
N PHE A 99 9.21 -6.57 5.67
CA PHE A 99 8.16 -7.05 6.58
C PHE A 99 7.13 -5.96 6.83
N LEU A 100 5.89 -6.37 7.08
CA LEU A 100 4.74 -5.51 7.25
C LEU A 100 5.05 -4.23 8.06
N MET A 101 5.73 -4.39 9.20
CA MET A 101 6.17 -3.30 10.07
C MET A 101 6.98 -2.21 9.35
N GLU A 102 7.93 -2.58 8.50
CA GLU A 102 8.76 -1.61 7.76
C GLU A 102 7.93 -0.87 6.70
N LYS A 103 7.00 -1.56 6.02
CA LYS A 103 6.08 -0.88 5.09
C LYS A 103 5.15 0.07 5.82
N VAL A 104 4.73 -0.25 7.04
CA VAL A 104 3.92 0.66 7.86
C VAL A 104 4.74 1.85 8.38
N LYS A 105 5.99 1.66 8.80
CA LYS A 105 6.89 2.77 9.17
C LYS A 105 7.09 3.75 8.01
N VAL A 106 7.36 3.24 6.80
CA VAL A 106 7.48 4.07 5.59
C VAL A 106 6.19 4.86 5.36
N LEU A 107 5.03 4.21 5.47
CA LEU A 107 3.74 4.88 5.33
C LEU A 107 3.58 6.01 6.36
N ARG A 108 3.92 5.78 7.63
CA ARG A 108 3.86 6.82 8.67
C ARG A 108 4.77 7.99 8.35
N GLY A 109 6.01 7.73 7.91
CA GLY A 109 6.94 8.77 7.47
C GLY A 109 6.40 9.57 6.28
N MET A 110 5.85 8.89 5.27
CA MET A 110 5.18 9.54 4.15
C MET A 110 4.09 10.50 4.64
N LEU A 111 3.16 10.04 5.47
CA LEU A 111 2.03 10.86 5.95
C LEU A 111 2.48 12.05 6.82
N ALA A 112 3.64 11.98 7.46
CA ALA A 112 4.20 13.07 8.26
C ALA A 112 4.90 14.16 7.43
N HIS A 113 5.27 13.87 6.18
CA HIS A 113 6.14 14.74 5.38
C HIS A 113 5.48 15.31 4.12
N THR A 114 5.99 16.46 3.67
CA THR A 114 5.60 17.09 2.39
C THR A 114 6.10 16.24 1.22
N PRO A 115 5.31 16.03 0.15
CA PRO A 115 4.00 16.66 -0.10
C PRO A 115 2.81 15.96 0.53
N TYR A 116 2.95 14.73 1.01
CA TYR A 116 1.80 13.87 1.34
C TYR A 116 0.97 14.41 2.51
N ARG A 117 1.58 15.05 3.50
CA ARG A 117 0.88 15.66 4.65
C ARG A 117 -0.14 16.75 4.29
N THR A 118 -0.04 17.33 3.09
CA THR A 118 -0.96 18.39 2.64
C THR A 118 -2.15 17.82 1.87
N TRP A 119 -2.16 16.53 1.57
CA TRP A 119 -3.28 15.86 0.90
C TRP A 119 -4.30 15.39 1.95
N PRO A 120 -5.61 15.35 1.62
CA PRO A 120 -6.65 14.93 2.56
C PRO A 120 -6.69 13.39 2.68
N LEU A 121 -5.57 12.80 3.09
CA LEU A 121 -5.40 11.36 3.18
C LEU A 121 -5.94 10.82 4.50
N HIS A 122 -6.57 9.66 4.40
CA HIS A 122 -7.08 8.89 5.53
C HIS A 122 -6.49 7.48 5.49
N VAL A 123 -6.24 6.91 6.67
CA VAL A 123 -5.78 5.53 6.82
C VAL A 123 -6.88 4.69 7.43
N LYS A 124 -7.16 3.54 6.81
CA LYS A 124 -8.05 2.52 7.37
C LYS A 124 -7.31 1.20 7.47
N ILE A 125 -7.37 0.59 8.65
CA ILE A 125 -6.75 -0.68 8.97
C ILE A 125 -7.86 -1.74 9.13
N PHE A 126 -7.65 -2.93 8.58
CA PHE A 126 -8.65 -4.01 8.55
C PHE A 126 -8.19 -5.31 9.22
N HIS A 127 -6.89 -5.45 9.49
CA HIS A 127 -6.31 -6.69 10.01
C HIS A 127 -5.53 -6.44 11.30
N GLU A 128 -5.58 -7.37 12.25
CA GLU A 128 -4.92 -7.22 13.56
C GLU A 128 -3.41 -7.01 13.45
N GLU A 129 -2.72 -7.70 12.54
CA GLU A 129 -1.30 -7.44 12.27
C GLU A 129 -1.05 -6.03 11.76
N GLY A 130 -2.00 -5.44 11.03
CA GLY A 130 -1.93 -4.05 10.61
C GLY A 130 -2.04 -3.08 11.78
N VAL A 131 -2.91 -3.39 12.75
CA VAL A 131 -3.05 -2.60 13.98
C VAL A 131 -1.78 -2.68 14.82
N LYS A 132 -1.23 -3.89 14.99
CA LYS A 132 0.03 -4.12 15.73
C LYS A 132 1.23 -3.44 15.06
N ALA A 133 1.21 -3.28 13.74
CA ALA A 133 2.29 -2.67 12.98
C ALA A 133 2.17 -1.14 12.87
N TRP A 134 0.99 -0.57 13.13
CA TRP A 134 0.70 0.86 13.04
C TRP A 134 1.24 1.61 14.26
#